data_AF-A0A4Q5T3B5-F1
#
_entry.id   AF-A0A4Q5T3B5-F1
#
_cell.length_a   1.000
_cell.length_b   1.000
_cell.length_c   1.000
_cell.angle_alpha   90.00
_cell.angle_beta   90.00
_cell.angle_gamma   90.00
#
_symmetry.space_group_name_H-M   'P 1'
#
loop_
_entity.id
_entity.type
_entity.pdbx_description
1 polymer ?
#
loop_
_entity_poly.entity_id
_entity_poly.type
_entity_poly.pdbx_seq_one_letter_code
_entity_poly.pdbx_strand_id
1 'polypeptide(L)'
;MSTYENQTVTLSLDALPSAVRTFVTAHQAHDRETELSCFAEDATVTDEGHTHTGLAQLRAWLGKAESEYTYTTEVTGAASAGTDRYDVVHHLEG
;
A
#
# COMPACT_ATOMS: atom_id res chain seq x y z
N MET A 1 -17.75 -27.59 -12.20
CA MET A 1 -16.96 -26.37 -12.47
C MET A 1 -16.45 -25.90 -11.12
N SER A 2 -15.14 -25.92 -10.90
CA SER A 2 -14.55 -25.61 -9.60
C SER A 2 -14.61 -24.11 -9.33
N THR A 3 -15.24 -23.74 -8.23
CA THR A 3 -15.18 -22.40 -7.64
C THR A 3 -13.75 -22.11 -7.24
N TYR A 4 -13.09 -21.17 -7.93
CA TYR A 4 -11.85 -20.58 -7.43
C TYR A 4 -12.27 -19.59 -6.33
N GLU A 5 -12.47 -20.11 -5.13
CA GLU A 5 -12.59 -19.25 -3.96
C GLU A 5 -11.26 -18.51 -3.85
N ASN A 6 -11.29 -17.19 -4.03
CA ASN A 6 -10.14 -16.33 -3.75
C ASN A 6 -9.93 -16.37 -2.23
N GLN A 7 -9.17 -17.37 -1.76
CA GLN A 7 -9.00 -17.60 -0.33
C GLN A 7 -8.16 -16.46 0.24
N THR A 8 -8.81 -15.57 1.00
CA THR A 8 -8.08 -14.59 1.79
C THR A 8 -7.49 -15.29 3.00
N VAL A 9 -6.18 -15.14 3.19
CA VAL A 9 -5.47 -15.69 4.35
C VAL A 9 -5.01 -14.54 5.21
N THR A 10 -5.50 -14.45 6.45
CA THR A 10 -5.05 -13.42 7.40
C THR A 10 -3.57 -13.58 7.72
N LEU A 11 -2.84 -12.47 7.70
CA LEU A 11 -1.41 -12.40 7.94
C LEU A 11 -1.11 -11.39 9.07
N SER A 12 -0.02 -11.62 9.78
CA SER A 12 0.64 -10.56 10.55
C SER A 12 1.50 -9.70 9.62
N LEU A 13 1.72 -8.42 9.97
CA LEU A 13 2.57 -7.49 9.20
C LEU A 13 3.96 -8.07 8.87
N ASP A 14 4.57 -8.79 9.80
CA ASP A 14 5.90 -9.39 9.61
C ASP A 14 5.91 -10.56 8.61
N ALA A 15 4.75 -11.17 8.36
CA ALA A 15 4.59 -12.26 7.39
C ALA A 15 4.36 -11.75 5.95
N LEU A 16 4.18 -10.44 5.76
CA LEU A 16 4.11 -9.84 4.43
C LEU A 16 5.49 -9.86 3.74
N PRO A 17 5.51 -9.87 2.39
CA PRO A 17 6.74 -9.65 1.64
C PRO A 17 7.43 -8.36 2.09
N SER A 18 8.77 -8.36 2.02
CA SER A 18 9.57 -7.22 2.49
C SER A 18 9.15 -5.90 1.84
N ALA A 19 8.89 -5.89 0.53
CA ALA A 19 8.47 -4.69 -0.19
C ALA A 19 7.14 -4.12 0.35
N VAL A 20 6.16 -4.98 0.64
CA VAL A 20 4.85 -4.55 1.19
C VAL A 20 5.02 -4.01 2.61
N ARG A 21 5.79 -4.71 3.47
CA ARG A 21 6.05 -4.25 4.83
C ARG A 21 6.81 -2.91 4.84
N THR A 22 7.84 -2.77 4.01
CA THR A 22 8.62 -1.53 3.88
C THR A 22 7.74 -0.38 3.39
N PHE A 23 6.90 -0.62 2.38
CA PHE A 23 5.92 0.37 1.90
C PHE A 23 5.02 0.86 3.03
N VAL A 24 4.37 -0.06 3.76
CA VAL A 24 3.44 0.28 4.85
C VAL A 24 4.14 1.07 5.97
N THR A 25 5.32 0.64 6.40
CA THR A 25 6.08 1.34 7.44
C THR A 25 6.54 2.73 6.98
N ALA A 26 7.00 2.86 5.73
CA ALA A 26 7.41 4.14 5.17
C ALA A 26 6.22 5.11 5.04
N HIS A 27 5.06 4.60 4.60
CA HIS A 27 3.83 5.37 4.47
C HIS A 27 3.37 5.93 5.82
N GLN A 28 3.36 5.10 6.87
CA GLN A 28 3.02 5.55 8.25
C GLN A 28 4.01 6.57 8.81
N ALA A 29 5.28 6.50 8.40
CA ALA A 29 6.34 7.42 8.82
C ALA A 29 6.44 8.69 7.96
N HIS A 30 5.62 8.82 6.91
CA HIS A 30 5.73 9.87 5.90
C HIS A 30 7.13 9.93 5.23
N ASP A 31 7.77 8.76 5.08
CA ASP A 31 9.07 8.60 4.42
C ASP A 31 8.90 8.29 2.93
N ARG A 32 8.65 9.35 2.15
CA ARG A 32 8.38 9.26 0.71
C ARG A 32 9.47 8.58 -0.11
N GLU A 33 10.75 8.75 0.26
CA GLU A 33 11.84 8.18 -0.54
C GLU A 33 11.88 6.66 -0.35
N THR A 34 11.73 6.19 0.89
CA THR A 34 11.65 4.76 1.18
C THR A 34 10.38 4.15 0.57
N GLU A 35 9.24 4.84 0.65
CA GLU A 35 7.98 4.38 0.05
C GLU A 35 8.11 4.27 -1.47
N LEU A 36 8.64 5.30 -2.15
CA LEU A 36 8.83 5.31 -3.60
C LEU A 36 9.80 4.21 -4.06
N SER A 37 10.80 3.85 -3.25
CA SER A 37 11.78 2.81 -3.56
C SER A 37 11.18 1.40 -3.63
N CYS A 38 9.96 1.21 -3.11
CA CYS A 38 9.26 -0.08 -3.16
C CYS A 38 8.61 -0.37 -4.52
N PHE A 39 8.52 0.63 -5.39
CA PHE A 39 7.83 0.51 -6.68
C PHE A 39 8.80 0.20 -7.83
N ALA A 40 8.33 -0.60 -8.79
CA ALA A 40 8.99 -0.76 -10.08
C ALA A 40 8.93 0.53 -10.91
N GLU A 41 9.83 0.68 -11.88
CA GLU A 41 9.94 1.90 -12.71
C GLU A 41 8.64 2.25 -13.45
N ASP A 42 7.87 1.23 -13.84
CA ASP A 42 6.61 1.29 -14.57
C ASP A 42 5.37 1.02 -13.70
N ALA A 43 5.53 1.06 -12.36
CA ALA A 43 4.45 0.76 -11.43
C ALA A 43 3.24 1.70 -11.61
N THR A 44 2.07 1.16 -11.28
CA THR A 44 0.80 1.88 -11.31
C THR A 44 0.17 1.90 -9.93
N VAL A 45 -0.25 3.08 -9.47
CA VAL A 45 -1.06 3.27 -8.26
C VAL A 45 -2.41 3.83 -8.67
N THR A 46 -3.49 3.30 -8.10
CA THR A 46 -4.83 3.88 -8.23
C THR A 46 -5.32 4.32 -6.86
N ASP A 47 -5.65 5.59 -6.74
CA ASP A 47 -6.06 6.23 -5.49
C ASP A 47 -7.12 7.30 -5.79
N GLU A 48 -8.17 7.36 -4.98
CA GLU A 48 -9.32 8.27 -5.15
C GLU A 48 -9.86 8.39 -6.59
N GLY A 49 -9.89 7.28 -7.34
CA GLY A 49 -10.36 7.26 -8.73
C GLY A 49 -9.36 7.81 -9.77
N HIS A 50 -8.16 8.20 -9.35
CA HIS A 50 -7.05 8.58 -10.22
C HIS A 50 -6.04 7.44 -10.34
N THR A 51 -5.45 7.30 -11.51
CA THR A 51 -4.38 6.34 -11.76
C THR A 51 -3.08 7.08 -12.09
N HIS A 52 -2.03 6.76 -11.34
CA HIS A 52 -0.68 7.30 -11.48
C HIS A 52 0.25 6.20 -11.98
N THR A 53 0.98 6.45 -13.07
CA THR A 53 1.88 5.46 -13.68
C THR A 53 3.30 6.00 -13.80
N GLY A 54 4.25 5.18 -13.37
CA GLY A 54 5.67 5.47 -13.36
C GLY A 54 6.12 6.34 -12.18
N LEU A 55 7.40 6.21 -11.81
CA LEU A 55 7.96 6.82 -10.59
C LEU A 55 7.76 8.34 -10.51
N ALA A 56 7.78 9.05 -11.65
CA ALA A 56 7.56 10.49 -11.67
C ALA A 56 6.14 10.89 -11.21
N GLN A 57 5.12 10.13 -11.64
CA GLN A 57 3.74 10.40 -11.23
C GLN A 57 3.49 9.94 -9.79
N LEU A 58 4.04 8.79 -9.40
CA LEU A 58 3.98 8.29 -8.01
C LEU A 58 4.62 9.28 -7.04
N ARG A 59 5.78 9.86 -7.37
CA ARG A 59 6.43 10.89 -6.54
C ARG A 59 5.55 12.12 -6.36
N ALA A 60 4.86 12.55 -7.42
CA ALA A 60 3.93 13.68 -7.33
C ALA A 60 2.68 13.34 -6.51
N TRP A 61 2.17 12.10 -6.63
CA TRP A 61 1.05 11.59 -5.84
C TRP A 61 1.38 11.53 -4.33
N LEU A 62 2.52 10.94 -3.95
CA LEU A 62 3.01 10.94 -2.55
C LEU A 62 3.20 12.35 -1.98
N GLY A 63 3.57 13.31 -2.83
CA GLY A 63 3.66 14.73 -2.44
C GLY A 63 2.32 15.33 -2.04
N LYS A 64 1.22 14.93 -2.69
CA LYS A 64 -0.14 15.45 -2.46
C LYS A 64 -0.84 14.77 -1.28
N ALA A 65 -0.73 13.44 -1.18
CA ALA A 65 -1.42 12.64 -0.18
C ALA A 65 -1.12 13.10 1.27
N GLU A 66 0.10 13.54 1.54
CA GLU A 66 0.49 14.04 2.87
C GLU A 66 0.08 15.50 3.16
N SER A 67 -0.37 16.25 2.14
CA SER A 67 -0.66 17.68 2.30
C SER A 67 -2.10 17.97 2.72
N GLU A 68 -3.00 16.98 2.61
CA GLU A 68 -4.43 17.22 2.81
C GLU A 68 -4.96 16.79 4.18
N TYR A 69 -4.25 15.94 4.94
CA TYR A 69 -4.78 15.47 6.23
C TYR A 69 -3.72 15.10 7.28
N THR A 70 -3.90 15.60 8.51
CA THR A 70 -3.20 15.12 9.71
C THR A 70 -3.96 13.92 10.28
N TYR A 71 -3.80 12.75 9.68
CA TYR A 71 -4.37 11.51 10.21
C TYR A 71 -3.30 10.66 10.90
N THR A 72 -3.62 10.12 12.08
CA THR A 72 -2.87 8.97 12.60
C THR A 72 -3.38 7.72 11.91
N THR A 73 -2.46 6.95 11.32
CA THR A 73 -2.81 5.75 10.56
C THR A 73 -2.31 4.50 11.31
N GLU A 74 -3.22 3.65 11.78
CA GLU A 74 -2.90 2.36 12.40
C GLU A 74 -3.25 1.21 11.45
N VAL A 75 -2.34 0.25 11.24
CA VAL A 75 -2.65 -0.97 10.49
C VAL A 75 -3.45 -1.91 11.39
N THR A 76 -4.68 -2.24 11.00
CA THR A 76 -5.60 -3.09 11.77
C THR A 76 -5.75 -4.50 11.19
N GLY A 77 -5.23 -4.74 9.99
CA GLY A 77 -5.26 -6.07 9.39
C GLY A 77 -4.38 -6.18 8.14
N ALA A 78 -3.96 -7.41 7.86
CA ALA A 78 -3.32 -7.78 6.61
C ALA A 78 -3.80 -9.16 6.16
N ALA A 79 -3.91 -9.36 4.86
CA ALA A 79 -4.25 -10.66 4.29
C ALA A 79 -3.58 -10.86 2.92
N SER A 80 -3.24 -12.10 2.58
CA SER A 80 -3.03 -12.48 1.18
C SER A 80 -4.40 -12.58 0.51
N ALA A 81 -4.53 -12.03 -0.69
CA ALA A 81 -5.76 -12.00 -1.49
C ALA A 81 -5.54 -12.62 -2.89
N GLY A 82 -4.52 -13.46 -3.02
CA GLY A 82 -4.06 -14.09 -4.25
C GLY A 82 -2.58 -14.48 -4.14
N THR A 83 -2.00 -15.02 -5.23
CA THR A 83 -0.61 -15.46 -5.23
C THR A 83 0.38 -14.34 -4.90
N ASP A 84 0.21 -13.17 -5.52
CA ASP A 84 1.08 -12.00 -5.36
C ASP A 84 0.28 -10.74 -5.00
N ARG A 85 -0.89 -10.92 -4.37
CA ARG A 85 -1.78 -9.83 -3.95
C ARG A 85 -1.94 -9.86 -2.44
N TYR A 86 -1.83 -8.68 -1.84
CA TYR A 86 -1.99 -8.47 -0.41
C TYR A 86 -2.93 -7.29 -0.18
N ASP A 87 -3.86 -7.47 0.75
CA ASP A 87 -4.72 -6.40 1.24
C ASP A 87 -4.22 -6.00 2.63
N VAL A 88 -4.01 -4.70 2.85
CA VAL A 88 -3.61 -4.12 4.14
C VAL A 88 -4.68 -3.10 4.53
N VAL A 89 -5.20 -3.21 5.75
CA VAL A 89 -6.27 -2.35 6.26
C VAL A 89 -5.70 -1.35 7.23
N HIS A 90 -5.96 -0.08 6.96
CA HIS A 90 -5.57 1.04 7.80
C HIS A 90 -6.82 1.65 8.45
N HIS A 91 -6.73 1.92 9.75
CA HIS A 91 -7.65 2.78 10.47
C HIS A 91 -7.06 4.19 10.52
N LEU A 92 -7.84 5.18 10.06
CA LEU A 92 -7.42 6.58 10.01
C LEU A 92 -8.24 7.34 11.07
N GLU A 93 -7.55 8.10 11.93
CA GLU A 93 -8.17 8.97 12.92
C GLU A 93 -7.69 10.42 12.78
N GLY A 94 -8.64 11.36 12.78
CA GLY A 94 -8.44 12.82 12.79
C GLY A 94 -9.75 13.59 12.60
#